data_AF-A0A1C4SYV4-F1
#
_entry.id   AF-A0A1C4SYV4-F1
#
_cell.length_a   1.000
_cell.length_b   1.000
_cell.length_c   1.000
_cell.angle_alpha   90.00
_cell.angle_beta   90.00
_cell.angle_gamma   90.00
#
_symmetry.space_group_name_H-M   'P 1'
#
loop_
_entity.id
_entity.type
_entity.pdbx_description
1 polymer ?
#
loop_
_entity_poly.entity_id
_entity_poly.type
_entity_poly.pdbx_seq_one_letter_code
_entity_poly.pdbx_strand_id
1 'polypeptide(L)'
;MTIGKGELHDEILTMEFDSFQEDGKSGIHCSWKGYLTGISESKDALHISRTTRLDGPSRCSNGRATTLTLLPNGKLRRTVDADNTYLDYARH
;
A
#
# COMPACT_ATOMS: atom_id res chain seq x y z
N MET A 1 0.31 8.57 -1.34
CA MET A 1 0.79 7.16 -1.40
C MET A 1 0.65 6.72 -2.84
N THR A 2 1.78 6.35 -3.45
CA THR A 2 1.82 5.84 -4.81
C THR A 2 2.02 4.33 -4.73
N ILE A 3 1.23 3.56 -5.47
CA ILE A 3 1.41 2.12 -5.62
C ILE A 3 2.04 1.90 -6.98
N GLY A 4 3.33 1.51 -7.00
CA GLY A 4 4.04 1.16 -8.21
C GLY A 4 3.66 -0.24 -8.67
N LYS A 5 3.36 -0.41 -9.96
CA LYS A 5 3.16 -1.73 -10.57
C LYS A 5 4.55 -2.35 -10.79
N GLY A 6 4.75 -3.59 -10.35
CA GLY A 6 5.88 -4.41 -10.80
C GLY A 6 5.76 -4.76 -12.29
N GLU A 7 6.69 -5.55 -12.80
CA GLU A 7 6.59 -6.06 -14.17
C GLU A 7 5.40 -7.02 -14.34
N LEU A 8 5.04 -7.34 -15.59
CA LEU A 8 4.07 -8.40 -15.84
C LEU A 8 4.65 -9.70 -15.23
N HIS A 9 3.89 -10.37 -14.35
CA HIS A 9 4.31 -11.52 -13.54
C HIS A 9 5.07 -11.21 -12.23
N ASP A 10 5.30 -9.95 -11.89
CA ASP A 10 5.78 -9.64 -10.54
C ASP A 10 4.68 -9.86 -9.51
N GLU A 11 4.98 -10.68 -8.51
CA GLU A 11 4.21 -10.78 -7.28
C GLU A 11 4.64 -9.71 -6.27
N ILE A 12 5.45 -8.72 -6.68
CA ILE A 12 6.01 -7.71 -5.79
C ILE A 12 5.30 -6.38 -6.03
N LEU A 13 4.88 -5.74 -4.93
CA LEU A 13 4.35 -4.39 -4.91
C LEU A 13 5.29 -3.47 -4.14
N THR A 14 5.62 -2.35 -4.75
CA THR A 14 6.32 -1.23 -4.09
C THR A 14 5.30 -0.16 -3.74
N MET A 15 5.30 0.23 -2.47
CA MET A 15 4.48 1.33 -1.97
C MET A 15 5.38 2.48 -1.56
N GLU A 16 5.03 3.68 -2.00
CA GLU A 16 5.78 4.89 -1.73
C GLU A 16 4.89 5.91 -1.03
N PHE A 17 5.45 6.56 -0.02
CA PHE A 17 4.83 7.68 0.66
C PHE A 17 5.79 8.86 0.66
N ASP A 18 5.42 9.88 -0.11
CA ASP A 18 6.07 11.17 -0.12
C ASP A 18 5.20 12.20 0.60
N SER A 19 5.79 12.92 1.55
CA SER A 19 5.17 14.06 2.20
C SER A 19 6.20 15.12 2.48
N PHE A 20 5.83 16.38 2.32
CA PHE A 20 6.59 17.48 2.90
C PHE A 20 6.21 17.61 4.37
N GLN A 21 7.17 17.95 5.21
CA GLN A 21 6.90 18.38 6.57
C GLN A 21 6.27 19.78 6.53
N GLU A 22 5.65 20.22 7.64
CA GLU A 22 5.00 21.53 7.75
C GLU A 22 5.94 22.71 7.44
N ASP A 23 7.26 22.49 7.54
CA ASP A 23 8.29 23.47 7.19
C ASP A 23 8.42 23.72 5.66
N GLY A 24 7.77 22.90 4.83
CA GLY A 24 7.82 22.96 3.36
C GLY A 24 9.21 22.70 2.77
N LYS A 25 10.21 22.33 3.58
CA LYS A 25 11.62 22.20 3.19
C LYS A 25 12.15 20.79 3.39
N SER A 26 11.58 20.06 4.33
CA SER A 26 11.99 18.69 4.66
C SER A 26 11.00 17.70 4.07
N GLY A 27 11.41 17.00 3.02
CA GLY A 27 10.65 15.88 2.46
C GLY A 27 10.82 14.61 3.30
N ILE A 28 9.79 13.78 3.33
CA ILE A 28 9.82 12.41 3.82
C ILE A 28 9.51 11.55 2.63
N HIS A 29 10.45 10.68 2.29
CA HIS A 29 10.21 9.55 1.40
C HIS A 29 10.26 8.28 2.25
N CYS A 30 9.23 7.46 2.12
CA CYS A 30 9.22 6.09 2.65
C CYS A 30 8.91 5.14 1.50
N SER A 31 9.67 4.05 1.40
CA SER A 31 9.38 2.98 0.45
C SER A 31 9.30 1.63 1.15
N TRP A 32 8.31 0.82 0.75
CA TRP A 32 8.10 -0.52 1.28
C TRP A 32 7.88 -1.54 0.17
N LYS A 33 8.31 -2.77 0.43
CA LYS A 33 8.03 -3.94 -0.41
C LYS A 33 7.00 -4.85 0.26
N GLY A 34 5.98 -5.24 -0.49
CA GLY A 34 5.04 -6.30 -0.14
C GLY A 34 4.93 -7.34 -1.25
N TYR A 35 4.43 -8.53 -0.94
CA TYR A 35 4.17 -9.58 -1.92
C TYR A 35 2.66 -9.75 -2.12
N LEU A 36 2.23 -9.96 -3.36
CA LEU A 36 0.89 -10.40 -3.71
C LEU A 36 0.78 -11.88 -3.33
N THR A 37 0.07 -12.18 -2.26
CA THR A 37 -0.07 -13.56 -1.75
C THR A 37 -1.32 -14.26 -2.25
N GLY A 38 -2.15 -13.57 -3.04
CA GLY A 38 -3.33 -14.14 -3.66
C GLY A 38 -4.26 -13.10 -4.27
N ILE A 39 -5.12 -13.58 -5.16
CA ILE A 39 -6.24 -12.83 -5.74
C ILE A 39 -7.52 -13.56 -5.33
N SER A 40 -8.48 -12.84 -4.75
CA SER A 40 -9.82 -13.38 -4.50
C SER A 40 -10.59 -13.45 -5.82
N GLU A 41 -10.96 -14.65 -6.25
CA GLU A 41 -11.76 -14.88 -7.46
C GLU A 41 -13.16 -14.21 -7.42
N SER A 42 -13.61 -13.76 -6.25
CA SER A 42 -14.99 -13.30 -6.04
C SER A 42 -15.17 -11.80 -5.80
N LYS A 43 -14.08 -11.03 -5.58
CA LYS A 43 -14.18 -9.64 -5.09
C LYS A 43 -13.15 -8.64 -5.63
N ASP A 44 -12.41 -8.97 -6.70
CA ASP A 44 -11.30 -8.14 -7.19
C ASP A 44 -10.35 -7.70 -6.04
N ALA A 45 -10.16 -8.61 -5.07
CA ALA A 45 -9.40 -8.33 -3.87
C ALA A 45 -7.99 -8.89 -4.00
N LEU A 46 -6.99 -8.03 -3.81
CA LEU A 46 -5.57 -8.36 -3.85
C LEU A 46 -5.06 -8.47 -2.43
N HIS A 47 -4.53 -9.63 -2.05
CA HIS A 47 -3.94 -9.84 -0.73
C HIS A 47 -2.46 -9.49 -0.77
N ILE A 48 -2.05 -8.56 0.07
CA ILE A 48 -0.66 -8.10 0.19
C ILE A 48 -0.13 -8.57 1.54
N SER A 49 1.03 -9.23 1.50
CA SER A 49 1.77 -9.64 2.69
C SER A 49 2.08 -8.46 3.61
N ARG A 50 2.62 -8.78 4.79
CA ARG A 50 3.34 -7.78 5.60
C ARG A 50 4.36 -7.06 4.73
N THR A 51 4.46 -5.74 4.85
CA THR A 51 5.40 -4.96 4.06
C THR A 51 6.64 -4.60 4.85
N THR A 52 7.79 -4.70 4.18
CA THR A 52 9.09 -4.43 4.77
C THR A 52 9.60 -3.10 4.25
N ARG A 53 10.09 -2.23 5.15
CA ARG A 53 10.71 -0.96 4.77
C ARG A 53 11.95 -1.23 3.93
N LEU A 54 12.00 -0.66 2.74
CA LEU A 54 13.17 -0.61 1.89
C LEU A 54 14.02 0.62 2.23
N ASP A 55 13.41 1.79 2.28
CA ASP A 55 14.08 3.06 2.56
C ASP A 55 13.20 4.02 3.40
N GLY A 56 13.83 5.03 3.99
CA GLY A 56 13.20 6.09 4.77
C GLY A 56 13.54 6.08 6.28
N PRO A 57 13.17 7.14 7.01
CA PRO A 57 13.45 7.28 8.44
C PRO A 57 12.83 6.20 9.32
N SER A 58 13.26 6.11 10.59
CA SER A 58 12.74 5.14 11.58
C SER A 58 11.21 5.15 11.76
N ARG A 59 10.57 6.30 11.52
CA ARG A 59 9.12 6.44 11.53
C ARG A 59 8.40 5.74 10.37
N CYS A 60 9.10 5.36 9.30
CA CYS A 60 8.55 4.55 8.20
C CYS A 60 8.49 3.06 8.61
N SER A 61 7.73 2.73 9.66
CA SER A 61 7.67 1.36 10.19
C SER A 61 7.15 0.35 9.16
N ASN A 62 7.49 -0.93 9.35
CA ASN A 62 6.97 -2.02 8.51
C ASN A 62 5.44 -2.03 8.54
N GLY A 63 4.82 -2.17 7.37
CA GLY A 63 3.37 -2.26 7.24
C GLY A 63 2.84 -3.64 7.63
N ARG A 64 1.56 -3.70 8.01
CA ARG A 64 0.84 -4.96 8.27
C ARG A 64 0.37 -5.59 6.95
N ALA A 65 0.05 -6.89 6.98
CA ALA A 65 -0.64 -7.54 5.88
C ALA A 65 -1.99 -6.86 5.63
N THR A 66 -2.31 -6.63 4.37
CA THR A 66 -3.50 -5.88 3.97
C THR A 66 -4.13 -6.43 2.72
N THR A 67 -5.44 -6.32 2.64
CA THR A 67 -6.23 -6.60 1.45
C THR A 67 -6.61 -5.30 0.74
N LEU A 68 -6.36 -5.22 -0.56
CA LEU A 68 -6.86 -4.14 -1.42
C LEU A 68 -8.11 -4.62 -2.17
N THR A 69 -9.19 -3.83 -2.16
CA THR A 69 -10.42 -4.14 -2.90
C THR A 69 -10.83 -2.95 -3.74
N LEU A 70 -11.13 -3.17 -5.02
CA LEU A 70 -11.79 -2.18 -5.85
C LEU A 70 -13.28 -2.14 -5.51
N LEU A 71 -13.76 -1.02 -4.99
CA LEU A 71 -15.17 -0.85 -4.65
C LEU A 71 -15.99 -0.52 -5.91
N PRO A 72 -17.32 -0.81 -5.92
CA PRO A 72 -18.19 -0.50 -7.07
C PRO A 72 -18.25 0.98 -7.44
N ASN A 73 -17.93 1.88 -6.51
CA ASN A 73 -17.85 3.33 -6.74
C ASN A 73 -16.50 3.79 -7.33
N GLY A 74 -15.63 2.85 -7.73
CA GLY A 74 -14.31 3.12 -8.30
C GLY A 74 -13.23 3.52 -7.30
N LYS A 75 -13.53 3.54 -5.99
CA LYS A 75 -12.52 3.76 -4.95
C LYS A 75 -11.74 2.49 -4.66
N LEU A 76 -10.48 2.65 -4.27
CA LEU A 76 -9.67 1.55 -3.76
C LEU A 76 -9.77 1.52 -2.24
N ARG A 77 -10.24 0.41 -1.65
CA ARG A 77 -10.21 0.20 -0.20
C ARG A 77 -8.98 -0.60 0.17
N ARG A 78 -8.20 -0.12 1.14
CA ARG A 78 -7.19 -0.91 1.83
C ARG A 78 -7.70 -1.30 3.20
N THR A 79 -7.73 -2.59 3.49
CA THR A 79 -8.11 -3.14 4.79
C THR A 79 -6.90 -3.81 5.43
N VAL A 80 -6.62 -3.52 6.70
CA VAL A 80 -5.60 -4.21 7.49
C VAL A 80 -6.17 -5.51 8.01
N ASP A 81 -5.56 -6.65 7.66
CA ASP A 81 -6.15 -7.96 7.91
C ASP A 81 -6.27 -8.29 9.41
N ALA A 82 -5.38 -7.73 10.23
CA ALA A 82 -5.31 -8.01 11.67
C ALA A 82 -6.49 -7.44 12.47
N ASP A 83 -7.07 -6.32 12.04
CA ASP A 83 -8.05 -5.55 12.80
C ASP A 83 -9.23 -5.04 11.96
N ASN A 84 -9.26 -5.35 10.66
CA ASN A 84 -10.26 -4.88 9.70
C ASN A 84 -10.36 -3.35 9.61
N THR A 85 -9.37 -2.60 10.09
CA THR A 85 -9.32 -1.15 9.88
C THR A 85 -9.12 -0.88 8.40
N TYR A 86 -9.83 0.12 7.87
CA TYR A 86 -9.80 0.40 6.44
C TYR A 86 -9.60 1.88 6.12
N LEU A 87 -9.04 2.14 4.94
CA LEU A 87 -8.92 3.46 4.34
C LEU A 87 -9.35 3.39 2.87
N ASP A 88 -10.17 4.35 2.45
CA ASP A 88 -10.62 4.47 1.06
C ASP A 88 -9.82 5.54 0.33
N TYR A 89 -9.17 5.15 -0.77
CA TYR A 89 -8.47 6.04 -1.67
C TYR A 89 -9.38 6.39 -2.84
N ALA A 90 -9.53 7.69 -3.09
CA ALA A 90 -10.10 8.18 -4.33
C ALA A 90 -8.99 8.43 -5.34
N ARG A 91 -9.29 8.18 -6.62
CA ARG A 91 -8.42 8.62 -7.72
C ARG A 91 -8.53 10.14 -7.82
N HIS A 92 -7.39 10.83 -7.72
CA HIS A 92 -7.29 12.26 -8.02
C HIS A 92 -6.89 12.46 -9.48
#